data_AF-X0X1Y2-F1
#
_entry.id   AF-X0X1Y2-F1
#
_cell.length_a   1.000
_cell.length_b   1.000
_cell.length_c   1.000
_cell.angle_alpha   90.00
_cell.angle_beta   90.00
_cell.angle_gamma   90.00
#
_symmetry.space_group_name_H-M   'P 1'
#
loop_
_entity.id
_entity.type
_entity.pdbx_description
1 polymer ?
#
loop_
_entity_poly.entity_id
_entity_poly.type
_entity_poly.pdbx_seq_one_letter_code
_entity_poly.pdbx_strand_id
1 'polypeptide(L)' 'MKQGTIIKVSGPLVVAKGMQDAKMYEVVRVSEEKLMGEIIELKGDEASIQVYEETTGIG' A
#
# COMPACT_ATOMS: atom_id res chain seq x y z
N MET A 1 2.98 8.35 -10.50
CA MET A 1 2.23 8.28 -9.23
C MET A 1 3.08 8.92 -8.16
N LYS A 2 2.48 9.72 -7.26
CA LYS A 2 3.20 10.17 -6.06
C LYS A 2 3.56 8.95 -5.22
N GLN A 3 4.73 8.99 -4.59
CA GLN A 3 5.18 7.95 -3.68
C GLN A 3 4.47 8.14 -2.34
N GLY A 4 3.65 7.16 -1.96
CA GLY A 4 3.03 7.12 -0.63
C GLY A 4 4.03 6.73 0.44
N THR A 5 3.73 7.07 1.69
CA THR A 5 4.52 6.66 2.86
C THR A 5 3.74 5.61 3.64
N ILE A 6 4.36 4.47 3.94
CA ILE A 6 3.75 3.42 4.77
C ILE A 6 3.58 3.98 6.18
N ILE A 7 2.37 3.89 6.72
CA ILE A 7 2.04 4.33 8.09
C ILE A 7 1.61 3.17 8.99
N LYS A 8 1.26 2.02 8.41
CA LYS A 8 0.86 0.82 9.15
C LYS A 8 1.07 -0.44 8.32
N VAL A 9 1.51 -1.51 8.98
CA VAL A 9 1.60 -2.87 8.43
C VAL A 9 0.88 -3.82 9.38
N SER A 10 0.04 -4.71 8.86
CA SER A 10 -0.76 -5.68 9.65
C SER A 10 -0.94 -6.96 8.86
N GLY A 11 0.02 -7.88 8.99
CA GLY A 11 0.13 -9.02 8.08
C GLY A 11 0.21 -8.49 6.64
N PRO A 12 -0.50 -9.10 5.67
CA PRO A 12 -0.38 -8.69 4.27
C PRO A 12 -1.11 -7.38 3.94
N LEU A 13 -1.73 -6.71 4.94
CA LEU A 13 -2.37 -5.41 4.76
C LEU A 13 -1.40 -4.28 5.11
N VAL A 14 -1.22 -3.35 4.19
CA VAL A 14 -0.40 -2.15 4.35
C VAL A 14 -1.26 -0.90 4.19
N VAL A 15 -1.10 0.10 5.05
CA VAL A 15 -1.74 1.40 4.89
C VAL A 15 -0.69 2.44 4.53
N ALA A 16 -0.91 3.16 3.44
CA ALA A 16 -0.03 4.22 2.98
C ALA A 16 -0.76 5.58 2.93
N LYS A 17 -0.07 6.64 3.36
CA LYS A 17 -0.53 8.02 3.30
C LYS A 17 0.06 8.74 2.09
N GLY A 18 -0.62 9.78 1.60
CA GLY A 18 -0.21 10.55 0.42
C GLY A 18 -0.70 9.94 -0.89
N MET A 19 -1.79 9.17 -0.83
CA MET A 19 -2.32 8.35 -1.92
C MET A 19 -3.54 8.99 -2.60
N GLN A 20 -3.62 10.33 -2.61
CA GLN A 20 -4.78 11.09 -3.12
C GLN A 20 -5.09 10.83 -4.61
N ASP A 21 -4.06 10.51 -5.40
CA ASP A 21 -4.18 10.23 -6.83
C ASP A 21 -4.37 8.74 -7.14
N ALA A 22 -4.43 7.90 -6.10
CA ALA A 22 -4.50 6.46 -6.24
C ALA A 22 -5.92 6.00 -6.56
N LYS A 23 -6.04 4.82 -7.19
CA LYS A 23 -7.32 4.28 -7.64
C LYS A 23 -7.59 2.92 -6.99
N MET A 24 -8.87 2.68 -6.70
CA MET A 24 -9.33 1.34 -6.31
C MET A 24 -8.93 0.32 -7.38
N TYR A 25 -8.48 -0.86 -6.93
CA TYR A 25 -8.01 -1.98 -7.76
C TYR A 25 -6.74 -1.69 -8.57
N GLU A 26 -6.03 -0.60 -8.25
CA GLU A 26 -4.74 -0.32 -8.84
C GLU A 26 -3.67 -1.24 -8.25
N VAL A 27 -2.89 -1.87 -9.13
CA VAL A 27 -1.75 -2.68 -8.74
C VAL A 27 -0.54 -1.78 -8.50
N VAL A 28 0.06 -1.90 -7.32
CA VAL A 28 1.14 -1.04 -6.83
C VAL A 28 2.32 -1.87 -6.33
N ARG A 29 3.46 -1.19 -6.16
CA ARG A 29 4.66 -1.75 -5.51
C ARG A 29 4.77 -1.19 -4.11
N VAL A 30 5.05 -2.04 -3.14
CA VAL A 30 5.13 -1.68 -1.72
C VAL A 30 6.55 -1.90 -1.21
N SER A 31 7.07 -0.92 -0.44
CA SER A 31 8.41 -0.90 0.16
C SER A 31 9.58 -0.87 -0.86
N GLU A 32 10.80 -0.84 -0.34
CA GLU A 32 12.04 -0.94 -1.14
C GLU A 32 12.20 -2.31 -1.82
N GLU A 33 11.58 -3.35 -1.26
CA GLU A 33 11.57 -4.70 -1.84
C GLU A 33 10.64 -4.82 -3.06
N LYS A 34 9.83 -3.79 -3.33
CA LYS A 34 8.91 -3.70 -4.47
C LYS A 34 7.91 -4.85 -4.54
N LEU A 35 7.42 -5.30 -3.38
CA LEU A 35 6.40 -6.33 -3.30
C LEU A 35 5.13 -5.89 -4.03
N MET A 36 4.47 -6.85 -4.67
CA MET A 36 3.27 -6.57 -5.44
C MET A 36 2.04 -6.53 -4.53
N GLY A 37 1.20 -5.52 -4.72
CA GLY A 37 -0.08 -5.43 -4.02
C GLY A 37 -1.14 -4.68 -4.81
N GLU A 38 -2.34 -4.65 -4.27
CA GLU A 38 -3.52 -4.03 -4.88
C GLU A 38 -4.21 -3.11 -3.89
N ILE A 39 -4.64 -1.93 -4.35
CA ILE A 39 -5.42 -1.00 -3.55
C ILE A 39 -6.84 -1.55 -3.38
N ILE A 40 -7.21 -1.90 -2.15
CA ILE A 40 -8.52 -2.47 -1.81
C ILE A 40 -9.43 -1.49 -1.06
N GLU A 41 -8.91 -0.36 -0.62
CA GLU A 41 -9.69 0.71 0.04
C GLU A 41 -8.99 2.06 -0.14
N LEU A 42 -9.78 3.13 -0.30
CA LEU A 42 -9.32 4.51 -0.29
C LEU A 42 -10.10 5.30 0.76
N LYS A 43 -9.38 6.02 1.63
CA LYS A 43 -9.97 6.84 2.68
C LYS A 43 -9.22 8.17 2.80
N GLY A 44 -9.79 9.22 2.22
CA GLY A 44 -9.15 10.54 2.21
C GLY A 44 -7.82 10.52 1.45
N ASP A 45 -6.71 10.74 2.15
CA ASP A 45 -5.36 10.67 1.59
C ASP A 45 -4.63 9.34 1.87
N GLU A 46 -5.34 8.36 2.44
CA GLU A 46 -4.83 7.03 2.75
C GLU A 46 -5.36 5.97 1.77
N ALA A 47 -4.52 4.97 1.50
CA ALA A 47 -4.90 3.77 0.76
C ALA A 47 -4.55 2.52 1.57
N SER A 48 -5.48 1.57 1.64
CA SER A 48 -5.23 0.22 2.14
C SER A 48 -4.84 -0.67 0.97
N ILE A 49 -3.68 -1.30 1.09
CA ILE A 49 -3.05 -2.11 0.05
C ILE A 49 -2.96 -3.55 0.55
N GLN A 50 -3.55 -4.47 -0.20
CA GLN A 50 -3.39 -5.89 0.03
C GLN A 50 -2.16 -6.36 -0.74
N VAL A 51 -1.11 -6.75 -0.01
CA VAL A 51 0.12 -7.32 -0.58
C VAL A 51 -0.11 -8.82 -0.83
N TYR A 52 0.38 -9.31 -1.96
CA TYR A 52 0.24 -10.73 -2.33
C TYR A 52 1.30 -11.62 -1.64
N GLU A 53 2.42 -11.02 -1.27
CA GLU A 53 3.57 -11.66 -0.62
C GLU A 53 3.59 -11.39 0.88
N GLU A 54 4.40 -12.15 1.63
CA GLU A 54 4.60 -11.86 3.05
C GLU A 54 5.26 -10.48 3.24
N THR A 55 4.71 -9.68 4.15
CA THR A 55 5.20 -8.33 4.48
C THR A 55 6.19 -8.33 5.64
N THR A 56 6.76 -9.50 5.95
CA THR A 56 7.72 -9.68 7.03
C THR A 56 8.95 -8.80 6.77
N GLY A 57 9.19 -7.81 7.64
CA GLY A 57 10.30 -6.85 7.49
C GLY A 57 9.92 -5.49 6.90
N ILE A 58 8.66 -5.29 6.52
CA ILE A 58 8.14 -3.99 6.10
C ILE A 58 7.62 -3.23 7.33
N GLY A 59 8.21 -2.08 7.66
CA GLY A 59 7.80 -1.24 8.79
C GLY A 59 8.85 -0.23 9.21
#